data_AF-A0A836X9R4-F1
#
_entry.id   AF-A0A836X9R4-F1
#
_cell.length_a   1.000
_cell.length_b   1.000
_cell.length_c   1.000
_cell.angle_alpha   90.00
_cell.angle_beta   90.00
_cell.angle_gamma   90.00
#
_symmetry.space_group_name_H-M   'P 1'
#
loop_
_entity.id
_entity.type
_entity.pdbx_description
1 polymer ?
#
loop_
_entity_poly.entity_id
_entity_poly.type
_entity_poly.pdbx_seq_one_letter_code
_entity_poly.pdbx_strand_id
1 'polypeptide(L)'
;MKQLALMFFCALLLTGCTDEKNQYEENVLKLMKTDQDLIDYKLDPEEITNCVVDMSGKKMIGFVSWDPRRAPIYLAYTRLIQFKLNLTTLSNKAEKSTPTNPQNELNELREIFGSAQALADAHRNFSDSVLGCFESMTSKTDPDSEKLL
;
A
#
# COMPACT_ATOMS: atom_id res chain seq x y z
N MET A 1 -37.48 18.48 12.39
CA MET A 1 -36.93 18.10 11.06
C MET A 1 -35.56 18.71 10.73
N LYS A 2 -35.09 19.76 11.42
CA LYS A 2 -33.75 20.35 11.18
C LYS A 2 -32.58 19.49 11.70
N GLN A 3 -32.81 18.71 12.77
CA GLN A 3 -31.78 17.86 13.38
C GLN A 3 -31.55 16.52 12.66
N LEU A 4 -32.56 16.03 11.92
CA LEU A 4 -32.42 14.83 11.07
C LEU A 4 -31.58 15.12 9.81
N ALA A 5 -31.67 16.33 9.26
CA ALA A 5 -30.85 16.74 8.11
C ALA A 5 -29.35 16.83 8.47
N LEU A 6 -29.03 17.27 9.70
CA LEU A 6 -27.65 17.36 10.18
C LEU A 6 -27.02 15.98 10.38
N MET A 7 -27.79 15.02 10.93
CA MET A 7 -27.36 13.62 11.11
C MET A 7 -27.05 12.93 9.78
N PHE A 8 -27.86 13.15 8.74
CA PHE A 8 -27.66 12.55 7.42
C PHE A 8 -26.43 13.14 6.69
N PHE A 9 -26.20 14.45 6.85
CA PHE A 9 -25.04 15.12 6.26
C PHE A 9 -23.72 14.69 6.91
N CYS A 10 -23.70 14.46 8.22
CA CYS A 10 -22.53 13.92 8.93
C CYS A 10 -22.17 12.48 8.50
N ALA A 11 -23.16 11.65 8.17
CA ALA A 11 -22.91 10.28 7.71
C ALA A 11 -22.25 10.22 6.31
N LEU A 12 -22.60 11.16 5.42
CA LEU A 12 -22.03 11.26 4.07
C LEU A 12 -20.58 11.78 4.06
N LEU A 13 -20.16 12.51 5.09
CA LEU A 13 -18.77 13.00 5.20
C LEU A 13 -17.78 11.92 5.68
N LEU A 14 -18.27 10.80 6.20
CA LEU A 14 -17.42 9.72 6.73
C LEU A 14 -16.99 8.72 5.63
N THR A 15 -17.61 8.72 4.45
CA THR A 15 -17.30 7.74 3.40
C THR A 15 -16.09 8.13 2.54
N GLY A 16 -15.73 9.42 2.50
CA GLY A 16 -14.67 9.95 1.62
C GLY A 16 -13.25 9.86 2.15
N CYS A 17 -12.97 9.12 3.23
CA CYS A 17 -11.59 8.83 3.67
C CYS A 17 -11.27 7.34 3.68
N THR A 18 -12.30 6.50 3.61
CA THR A 18 -12.18 5.04 3.57
C THR A 18 -11.87 4.58 2.14
N ASP A 19 -12.36 5.30 1.13
CA ASP A 19 -12.20 4.92 -0.26
C ASP A 19 -10.74 4.94 -0.72
N GLU A 20 -9.96 5.96 -0.36
CA GLU A 20 -8.56 6.08 -0.74
C GLU A 20 -7.71 4.98 -0.11
N LYS A 21 -8.01 4.62 1.16
CA LYS A 21 -7.35 3.50 1.82
C LYS A 21 -7.69 2.18 1.14
N ASN A 22 -8.96 1.96 0.78
CA ASN A 22 -9.38 0.75 0.07
C ASN A 22 -8.69 0.65 -1.30
N GLN A 23 -8.61 1.74 -2.05
CA GLN A 23 -7.86 1.77 -3.31
C GLN A 23 -6.38 1.42 -3.11
N TYR A 24 -5.76 1.94 -2.05
CA TYR A 24 -4.38 1.58 -1.70
C TYR A 24 -4.25 0.09 -1.39
N GLU A 25 -5.12 -0.44 -0.53
CA GLU A 25 -5.15 -1.85 -0.14
C GLU A 25 -5.36 -2.78 -1.34
N GLU A 26 -6.28 -2.46 -2.25
CA GLU A 26 -6.51 -3.22 -3.47
C GLU A 26 -5.27 -3.27 -4.39
N ASN A 27 -4.51 -2.17 -4.49
CA ASN A 27 -3.29 -2.15 -5.29
C ASN A 27 -2.16 -2.92 -4.61
N VAL A 28 -2.05 -2.84 -3.28
CA VAL A 28 -1.11 -3.69 -2.51
C VAL A 28 -1.45 -5.15 -2.72
N LEU A 29 -2.73 -5.55 -2.62
CA LEU A 29 -3.16 -6.92 -2.87
C LEU A 29 -2.77 -7.42 -4.26
N LYS A 30 -2.98 -6.59 -5.28
CA LYS A 30 -2.55 -6.92 -6.65
C LYS A 30 -1.04 -7.15 -6.72
N LEU A 31 -0.24 -6.30 -6.07
CA LEU A 31 1.21 -6.45 -6.03
C LEU A 31 1.62 -7.73 -5.31
N MET A 32 1.06 -7.99 -4.13
CA MET A 32 1.36 -9.19 -3.33
C MET A 32 1.00 -10.49 -4.07
N LYS A 33 -0.10 -10.50 -4.82
CA LYS A 33 -0.46 -11.66 -5.67
C LYS A 33 0.50 -11.92 -6.83
N THR A 34 1.36 -10.97 -7.17
CA THR A 34 2.40 -11.12 -8.21
C THR A 34 3.79 -11.39 -7.65
N ASP A 35 3.95 -11.36 -6.32
CA ASP A 35 5.24 -11.53 -5.67
C ASP A 35 5.60 -13.03 -5.57
N GLN A 36 6.73 -13.41 -6.14
CA GLN A 36 7.17 -14.81 -6.18
C GLN A 36 7.52 -15.34 -4.79
N ASP A 37 8.09 -14.50 -3.92
CA ASP A 37 8.46 -14.93 -2.56
C ASP A 37 7.20 -15.29 -1.77
N LEU A 38 6.09 -14.56 -1.94
CA LEU A 38 4.83 -14.92 -1.29
C LEU A 38 4.26 -16.24 -1.79
N ILE A 39 4.37 -16.49 -3.09
CA ILE A 39 3.94 -17.75 -3.71
C ILE A 39 4.78 -18.92 -3.17
N ASP A 40 6.09 -18.75 -3.12
CA ASP A 40 7.04 -19.80 -2.73
C ASP A 40 6.90 -20.17 -1.25
N TYR A 41 6.69 -19.19 -0.38
CA TYR A 41 6.46 -19.39 1.06
C TYR A 41 4.99 -19.69 1.41
N LYS A 42 4.09 -19.77 0.42
CA LYS A 42 2.65 -20.04 0.58
C LYS A 42 1.96 -19.12 1.58
N LEU A 43 2.40 -17.87 1.64
CA LEU A 43 1.79 -16.86 2.51
C LEU A 43 0.45 -16.42 1.90
N ASP A 44 -0.55 -16.18 2.76
CA ASP A 44 -1.84 -15.66 2.31
C ASP A 44 -1.70 -14.21 1.82
N PRO A 45 -1.99 -13.92 0.53
CA PRO A 45 -1.89 -12.56 0.00
C PRO A 45 -2.79 -11.55 0.72
N GLU A 46 -3.93 -11.98 1.26
CA GLU A 46 -4.83 -11.09 2.00
C GLU A 46 -4.26 -10.75 3.38
N GLU A 47 -3.77 -11.75 4.13
CA GLU A 47 -3.12 -11.53 5.42
C GLU A 47 -1.93 -10.57 5.29
N ILE A 48 -1.01 -10.82 4.34
CA ILE A 48 0.15 -9.95 4.17
C ILE A 48 -0.22 -8.55 3.70
N THR A 49 -1.22 -8.42 2.82
CA THR A 49 -1.72 -7.11 2.39
C THR A 49 -2.23 -6.29 3.58
N ASN A 50 -3.05 -6.90 4.43
CA ASN A 50 -3.59 -6.26 5.63
C ASN A 50 -2.47 -5.79 6.55
N CYS A 51 -1.46 -6.64 6.77
CA CYS A 51 -0.28 -6.29 7.56
C CYS A 51 0.49 -5.11 6.95
N VAL A 52 0.77 -5.15 5.65
CA VAL A 52 1.55 -4.11 4.96
C VAL A 52 0.84 -2.77 4.97
N VAL A 53 -0.47 -2.74 4.74
CA VAL A 53 -1.29 -1.51 4.77
C VAL A 53 -1.35 -0.91 6.17
N ASP A 54 -1.45 -1.75 7.20
CA ASP A 54 -1.41 -1.31 8.60
C ASP A 54 -0.03 -0.74 8.98
N MET A 55 1.04 -1.48 8.69
CA MET A 55 2.42 -1.07 9.01
C MET A 55 2.84 0.19 8.26
N SER A 56 2.59 0.27 6.96
CA SER A 56 2.94 1.44 6.16
C SER A 56 2.10 2.65 6.57
N GLY A 57 0.82 2.40 6.91
CA GLY A 57 -0.11 3.39 7.44
C GLY A 57 0.37 4.01 8.75
N LYS A 58 0.91 3.23 9.70
CA LYS A 58 1.37 3.78 11.00
C LYS A 58 2.44 4.87 10.87
N LYS A 59 3.20 4.87 9.77
CA LYS A 59 4.23 5.88 9.46
C LYS A 59 3.71 7.07 8.63
N MET A 60 2.44 7.08 8.24
CA MET A 60 1.79 8.22 7.57
C MET A 60 1.37 9.29 8.60
N ILE A 61 1.43 10.56 8.22
CA ILE A 61 0.98 11.66 9.09
C ILE A 61 -0.51 11.53 9.43
N GLY A 62 -0.84 11.81 10.69
CA GLY A 62 -2.19 11.73 11.24
C GLY A 62 -2.21 10.89 12.52
N PHE A 63 -3.11 11.22 13.45
CA PHE A 63 -3.16 10.54 14.76
C PHE A 63 -3.98 9.25 14.73
N VAL A 64 -4.94 9.16 13.81
CA VAL A 64 -5.91 8.06 13.69
C VAL A 64 -6.07 7.66 12.23
N SER A 65 -6.53 6.44 11.98
CA SER A 65 -6.64 5.86 10.63
C SER A 65 -7.63 6.61 9.72
N TRP A 66 -8.63 7.29 10.28
CA TRP A 66 -9.61 8.11 9.56
C TRP A 66 -9.26 9.61 9.52
N ASP A 67 -8.02 9.98 9.83
CA ASP A 67 -7.57 11.38 9.71
C ASP A 67 -7.67 11.82 8.24
N PRO A 68 -8.42 12.88 7.91
CA PRO A 68 -8.66 13.28 6.52
C PRO A 68 -7.39 13.67 5.78
N ARG A 69 -6.30 14.01 6.50
CA ARG A 69 -4.99 14.28 5.91
C ARG A 69 -4.34 13.03 5.30
N ARG A 70 -4.85 11.84 5.61
CA ARG A 70 -4.33 10.56 5.12
C ARG A 70 -4.86 10.20 3.74
N ALA A 71 -6.03 10.70 3.34
CA ALA A 71 -6.60 10.46 2.00
C ALA A 71 -5.61 10.79 0.85
N PRO A 72 -5.01 12.00 0.77
CA PRO A 72 -4.04 12.29 -0.29
C PRO A 72 -2.76 11.45 -0.21
N ILE A 73 -2.40 10.97 0.99
CA ILE A 73 -1.23 10.11 1.18
C ILE A 73 -1.52 8.72 0.67
N TYR A 74 -2.69 8.17 0.97
CA TYR A 74 -3.13 6.89 0.41
C TYR A 74 -3.16 6.94 -1.11
N LEU A 75 -3.65 8.02 -1.71
CA LEU A 75 -3.60 8.21 -3.17
C LEU A 75 -2.16 8.26 -3.70
N ALA A 76 -1.24 8.96 -3.03
CA ALA A 76 0.17 8.99 -3.40
C ALA A 76 0.83 7.60 -3.33
N TYR A 77 0.54 6.86 -2.26
CA TYR A 77 0.99 5.47 -2.10
C TYR A 77 0.38 4.55 -3.16
N THR A 78 -0.91 4.69 -3.49
CA THR A 78 -1.55 3.97 -4.59
C THR A 78 -0.81 4.17 -5.90
N ARG A 79 -0.42 5.41 -6.22
CA ARG A 79 0.39 5.70 -7.43
C ARG A 79 1.76 5.03 -7.39
N LEU A 80 2.43 5.01 -6.24
CA LEU A 80 3.69 4.30 -6.06
C LEU A 80 3.54 2.78 -6.31
N ILE A 81 2.44 2.17 -5.84
CA ILE A 81 2.19 0.73 -6.05
C ILE A 81 1.85 0.44 -7.52
N GLN A 82 1.06 1.29 -8.18
CA GLN A 82 0.79 1.18 -9.61
C GLN A 82 2.07 1.23 -10.44
N PHE A 83 2.99 2.15 -10.11
CA PHE A 83 4.31 2.20 -10.74
C PHE A 83 5.09 0.89 -10.53
N LYS A 84 5.12 0.34 -9.31
CA LYS A 84 5.75 -0.97 -9.03
C LYS A 84 5.13 -2.10 -9.87
N LEU A 85 3.81 -2.18 -9.95
CA LEU A 85 3.08 -3.16 -10.77
C LEU A 85 3.42 -3.04 -12.27
N ASN A 86 3.51 -1.80 -12.77
CA ASN A 86 3.90 -1.52 -14.14
C ASN A 86 5.33 -2.01 -14.41
N LEU A 87 6.27 -1.74 -13.50
CA LEU A 87 7.65 -2.24 -13.60
C LEU A 87 7.73 -3.76 -13.59
N THR A 88 6.99 -4.45 -12.71
CA THR A 88 6.93 -5.92 -12.69
C THR A 88 6.43 -6.46 -14.02
N THR A 89 5.41 -5.82 -14.61
CA THR A 89 4.86 -6.20 -15.91
C THR A 89 5.86 -6.00 -17.04
N LEU A 90 6.67 -4.94 -16.99
CA LEU A 90 7.75 -4.66 -17.94
C LEU A 90 8.86 -5.69 -17.86
N SER A 91 9.28 -6.08 -16.66
CA SER A 91 10.31 -7.11 -16.46
C SER A 91 9.87 -8.48 -16.99
N ASN A 92 8.57 -8.79 -16.91
CA ASN A 92 8.00 -10.06 -17.38
C ASN A 92 7.66 -10.07 -18.87
N LYS A 93 7.55 -8.91 -19.52
CA LYS A 93 7.36 -8.79 -20.97
C LYS A 93 8.65 -8.31 -21.62
N ALA A 94 9.48 -9.26 -22.04
CA ALA A 94 10.54 -8.97 -22.99
C ALA A 94 9.95 -8.24 -24.20
N GLU A 95 10.36 -6.99 -24.40
CA GLU A 95 10.21 -6.21 -25.62
C GLU A 95 8.81 -6.23 -26.26
N LYS A 96 7.83 -5.51 -25.70
CA LYS A 96 6.75 -4.96 -26.52
C LYS A 96 6.19 -3.68 -25.93
N SER A 97 6.73 -2.57 -26.42
CA SER A 97 6.11 -1.24 -26.52
C SER A 97 5.03 -0.98 -25.47
N THR A 98 5.44 -0.72 -24.23
CA THR A 98 4.53 -0.11 -23.26
C THR A 98 4.51 1.38 -23.55
N PRO A 99 3.33 2.01 -23.71
CA PRO A 99 3.21 3.40 -24.18
C PRO A 99 3.67 4.43 -23.14
N THR A 100 3.92 4.02 -21.90
CA THR A 100 4.36 4.90 -20.81
C THR A 100 5.87 4.78 -20.58
N ASN A 101 6.55 5.93 -20.58
CA ASN A 101 7.96 6.04 -20.25
C ASN A 101 8.13 5.99 -18.72
N PRO A 102 8.81 4.98 -18.14
CA PRO A 102 8.99 4.87 -16.69
C PRO A 102 9.66 6.10 -16.06
N GLN A 103 10.47 6.83 -16.83
CA GLN A 103 11.09 8.07 -16.38
C GLN A 103 10.06 9.18 -16.12
N ASN A 104 9.00 9.23 -16.92
CA ASN A 104 7.92 10.21 -16.75
C ASN A 104 7.07 9.86 -15.53
N GLU A 105 6.68 8.59 -15.36
CA GLU A 105 5.95 8.13 -14.17
C GLU A 105 6.76 8.39 -12.88
N LEU A 106 8.08 8.18 -12.93
CA LEU A 106 8.96 8.48 -11.81
C LEU A 106 9.02 9.99 -11.50
N ASN A 107 8.98 10.85 -12.52
CA ASN A 107 8.96 12.30 -12.32
C ASN A 107 7.63 12.75 -11.71
N GLU A 108 6.50 12.23 -12.18
CA GLU A 108 5.17 12.48 -11.60
C GLU A 108 5.12 12.05 -10.13
N LEU A 109 5.70 10.89 -9.79
CA LEU A 109 5.80 10.46 -8.40
C LEU A 109 6.63 11.43 -7.54
N ARG A 110 7.74 11.97 -8.05
CA ARG A 110 8.54 12.96 -7.30
C ARG A 110 7.74 14.22 -7.01
N GLU A 111 6.89 14.65 -7.95
CA GLU A 111 5.99 15.78 -7.78
C GLU A 111 4.89 15.49 -6.76
N ILE A 112 4.24 14.32 -6.86
CA ILE A 112 3.19 13.88 -5.92
C ILE A 112 3.71 13.84 -4.47
N PHE A 113 4.91 13.31 -4.26
CA PHE A 113 5.54 13.25 -2.95
C PHE A 113 6.27 14.55 -2.55
N GLY A 114 6.35 15.53 -3.46
CA GLY A 114 6.97 16.84 -3.25
C GLY A 114 8.50 16.88 -3.36
N SER A 115 9.18 15.74 -3.30
CA SER A 115 10.63 15.66 -3.59
C SER A 115 11.07 14.22 -3.89
N ALA A 116 12.27 14.09 -4.48
CA ALA A 116 12.90 12.79 -4.65
C ALA A 116 13.19 12.08 -3.32
N GLN A 117 13.54 12.85 -2.28
CA GLN A 117 13.79 12.30 -0.95
C GLN A 117 12.50 11.77 -0.30
N ALA A 118 11.41 12.54 -0.36
CA ALA A 118 10.12 12.12 0.18
C ALA A 118 9.57 10.87 -0.54
N LEU A 119 9.75 10.78 -1.87
CA LEU A 119 9.44 9.56 -2.62
C LEU A 119 10.29 8.36 -2.15
N ALA A 120 11.60 8.56 -1.97
CA ALA A 120 12.49 7.51 -1.48
C ALA A 120 12.13 7.05 -0.07
N ASP A 121 11.80 7.98 0.83
CA ASP A 121 11.34 7.69 2.19
C ASP A 121 10.01 6.92 2.17
N ALA A 122 9.08 7.28 1.28
CA ALA A 122 7.81 6.58 1.12
C ALA A 122 8.00 5.15 0.57
N HIS A 123 8.88 5.00 -0.41
CA HIS A 123 9.30 3.69 -0.92
C HIS A 123 9.92 2.84 0.18
N ARG A 124 10.85 3.39 0.96
CA ARG A 124 11.47 2.70 2.09
C ARG A 124 10.43 2.27 3.12
N ASN A 125 9.51 3.17 3.50
CA ASN A 125 8.42 2.84 4.41
C ASN A 125 7.63 1.61 3.93
N PHE A 126 7.27 1.59 2.64
CA PHE A 126 6.57 0.44 2.06
C PHE A 126 7.42 -0.84 2.10
N SER A 127 8.68 -0.78 1.66
CA SER A 127 9.58 -1.94 1.64
C SER A 127 9.85 -2.49 3.03
N ASP A 128 10.09 -1.63 4.03
CA ASP A 128 10.25 -2.03 5.44
C ASP A 128 8.99 -2.73 5.97
N SER A 129 7.81 -2.26 5.53
CA SER A 129 6.52 -2.85 5.94
C SER A 129 6.33 -4.23 5.33
N VAL A 130 6.68 -4.42 4.05
CA VAL A 130 6.67 -5.74 3.39
C VAL A 130 7.59 -6.70 4.11
N LEU A 131 8.84 -6.31 4.34
CA LEU A 131 9.82 -7.16 5.01
C LEU A 131 9.38 -7.52 6.43
N GLY A 132 8.95 -6.55 7.23
CA GLY A 132 8.50 -6.80 8.60
C GLY A 132 7.28 -7.72 8.67
N CYS A 133 6.34 -7.60 7.72
CA CYS A 133 5.20 -8.50 7.63
C CYS A 133 5.62 -9.92 7.22
N PHE A 134 6.53 -10.03 6.26
CA PHE A 134 7.07 -11.31 5.81
C PHE A 134 7.79 -12.05 6.95
N GLU A 135 8.68 -11.35 7.68
CA GLU A 135 9.34 -11.87 8.88
C GLU A 135 8.34 -12.33 9.95
N SER A 136 7.30 -11.52 10.20
CA SER A 136 6.26 -11.87 11.18
C SER A 136 5.41 -13.07 10.78
N MET A 137 5.23 -13.36 9.50
CA MET A 137 4.38 -14.46 9.03
C MET A 137 5.17 -15.76 8.86
N THR A 138 6.39 -15.66 8.36
CA THR A 138 7.29 -16.81 8.25
C THR A 138 7.71 -17.35 9.61
N SER A 139 7.96 -16.47 10.60
CA SER A 139 8.23 -16.89 11.98
C SER A 139 7.06 -17.61 12.66
N LYS A 140 5.81 -17.25 12.33
CA LYS A 140 4.60 -17.96 12.81
C LYS A 140 4.41 -19.32 12.15
N THR A 141 4.93 -19.50 10.93
CA THR A 141 4.76 -20.71 10.13
C THR A 141 5.81 -21.77 10.45
N ASP A 142 6.82 -21.44 11.27
CA ASP A 142 7.91 -22.33 11.65
C ASP A 142 7.54 -23.16 12.91
N PRO A 143 7.22 -24.47 12.78
CA PRO A 143 6.73 -25.31 13.88
C PRO A 143 7.78 -25.59 14.96
N ASP A 144 9.06 -25.24 14.73
CA ASP A 144 10.13 -25.42 15.71
C ASP A 144 10.29 -24.20 16.66
N SER A 145 9.61 -23.08 16.39
CA SER A 145 9.62 -21.89 17.26
C SER A 145 8.83 -22.07 18.56
N GLU A 146 7.86 -22.99 18.58
CA GLU A 146 7.02 -23.30 19.76
C GLU A 146 7.71 -24.25 20.75
N LYS A 147 8.83 -24.88 20.38
CA LYS A 147 9.57 -25.84 21.23
C LYS A 147 10.67 -25.23 22.11
N LEU A 148 10.87 -23.91 22.06
CA LEU A 148 11.93 -23.22 22.81
C LEU A 148 11.43 -22.21 23.86
N LEU A 149 10.12 -22.24 24.20
CA LEU A 149 9.55 -21.51 25.33
C LEU A 149 9.10 -22.46 26.45
#